data_AF-A0AAI9PMK7-F1
#
_entry.id   AF-A0AAI9PMK7-F1
#
_cell.length_a   1.000
_cell.length_b   1.000
_cell.length_c   1.000
_cell.angle_alpha   90.00
_cell.angle_beta   90.00
_cell.angle_gamma   90.00
#
_symmetry.space_group_name_H-M   'P 1'
#
loop_
_entity.id
_entity.type
_entity.pdbx_description
1 polymer ?
#
loop_
_entity_poly.entity_id
_entity_poly.type
_entity_poly.pdbx_seq_one_letter_code
_entity_poly.pdbx_strand_id
1 'polypeptide(L)'
;MIPAAPLPRIDFNTRKALMFALTAERLSAFYEHGQWMTEGQGATLAGNWLSRSKLQLALSERRVLSDLSDQLARQLAETLSREAGLYASHEMMEALDPNYQSAFAHDMLDECERMLREAGVEED
;
A
#
# COMPACT_ATOMS: atom_id res chain seq x y z
N MET A 1 -19.78 -25.53 15.68
CA MET A 1 -18.94 -24.51 15.01
C MET A 1 -18.01 -23.94 16.05
N ILE A 2 -16.70 -24.19 15.94
CA ILE A 2 -15.71 -23.48 16.76
C ILE A 2 -15.66 -22.05 16.19
N PRO A 3 -15.87 -20.98 16.98
CA PRO A 3 -15.66 -19.63 16.50
C PRO A 3 -14.19 -19.53 16.07
N ALA A 4 -13.94 -19.16 14.81
CA ALA A 4 -12.60 -18.86 14.37
C ALA A 4 -12.02 -17.79 15.30
N ALA A 5 -10.85 -18.06 15.90
CA ALA A 5 -10.15 -17.05 16.67
C ALA A 5 -10.00 -15.81 15.77
N PRO A 6 -10.24 -14.59 16.29
CA PRO A 6 -10.02 -13.38 15.50
C PRO A 6 -8.60 -13.44 14.94
N LEU A 7 -8.47 -13.25 13.63
CA LEU A 7 -7.17 -13.19 12.98
C LEU A 7 -6.33 -12.14 13.73
N PRO A 8 -5.04 -12.41 13.99
CA PRO A 8 -4.20 -11.43 14.66
C PRO A 8 -4.26 -10.11 13.89
N ARG A 9 -4.62 -9.04 14.59
CA ARG A 9 -4.61 -7.70 14.01
C ARG A 9 -3.15 -7.33 13.76
N ILE A 10 -2.87 -6.87 12.55
CA ILE A 10 -1.58 -6.27 12.25
C ILE A 10 -1.57 -4.84 12.81
N ASP A 11 -0.42 -4.44 13.34
CA ASP A 11 -0.24 -3.09 13.88
C ASP A 11 -0.34 -2.01 12.79
N PHE A 12 -0.46 -0.77 13.24
CA PHE A 12 -0.61 0.38 12.36
C PHE A 12 0.58 0.56 11.41
N ASN A 13 1.80 0.33 11.89
CA ASN A 13 3.02 0.44 11.07
C ASN A 13 3.03 -0.58 9.92
N THR A 14 2.54 -1.79 10.16
CA THR A 14 2.39 -2.81 9.13
C THR A 14 1.33 -2.41 8.11
N ARG A 15 0.21 -1.80 8.54
CA ARG A 15 -0.81 -1.27 7.62
C ARG A 15 -0.26 -0.13 6.76
N LYS A 16 0.54 0.77 7.35
CA LYS A 16 1.24 1.85 6.68
C LYS A 16 2.22 1.32 5.62
N ALA A 17 3.11 0.40 6.00
CA ALA A 17 4.06 -0.23 5.09
C ALA A 17 3.36 -0.98 3.95
N LEU A 18 2.25 -1.66 4.25
CA LEU A 18 1.45 -2.34 3.25
C LEU A 18 0.79 -1.36 2.27
N MET A 19 0.14 -0.29 2.75
CA MET A 19 -0.46 0.73 1.88
C MET A 19 0.60 1.38 0.97
N PHE A 20 1.77 1.69 1.51
CA PHE A 20 2.91 2.21 0.77
C PHE A 20 3.35 1.25 -0.35
N ALA A 21 3.56 -0.03 -0.03
CA ALA A 21 3.93 -1.05 -1.01
C ALA A 21 2.89 -1.21 -2.12
N LEU A 22 1.60 -1.24 -1.77
CA LEU A 22 0.51 -1.34 -2.74
C LEU A 22 0.47 -0.11 -3.68
N THR A 23 0.75 1.09 -3.15
CA THR A 23 0.81 2.32 -3.94
C THR A 23 1.96 2.25 -4.94
N ALA A 24 3.14 1.82 -4.51
CA ALA A 24 4.32 1.64 -5.38
C ALA A 24 4.01 0.67 -6.54
N GLU A 25 3.41 -0.48 -6.24
CA GLU A 25 3.03 -1.51 -7.22
C GLU A 25 2.00 -0.99 -8.23
N ARG A 26 1.02 -0.20 -7.77
CA ARG A 26 0.03 0.44 -8.66
C ARG A 26 0.68 1.46 -9.60
N LEU A 27 1.59 2.29 -9.08
CA LEU A 27 2.29 3.28 -9.90
C LEU A 27 3.20 2.60 -10.93
N SER A 28 3.94 1.55 -10.55
CA SER A 28 4.74 0.76 -11.50
C SER A 28 3.84 0.18 -12.60
N ALA A 29 2.74 -0.50 -12.25
CA ALA A 29 1.80 -1.05 -13.22
C ALA A 29 1.22 0.03 -14.16
N PHE A 30 0.89 1.21 -13.63
CA PHE A 30 0.36 2.30 -14.42
C PHE A 30 1.40 2.90 -15.38
N TYR A 31 2.59 3.25 -14.88
CA TYR A 31 3.58 3.95 -15.72
C TYR A 31 4.33 3.03 -16.67
N GLU A 32 4.52 1.77 -16.31
CA GLU A 32 5.19 0.77 -17.17
C GLU A 32 4.24 0.16 -18.20
N HIS A 33 2.98 -0.10 -17.82
CA HIS A 33 2.05 -0.88 -18.65
C HIS A 33 0.76 -0.14 -19.01
N GLY A 34 0.55 1.07 -18.50
CA GLY A 34 -0.70 1.82 -18.73
C GLY A 34 -1.91 1.19 -18.04
N GLN A 35 -1.70 0.38 -17.00
CA GLN A 35 -2.76 -0.40 -16.37
C GLN A 35 -3.03 0.04 -14.94
N TRP A 36 -4.32 0.08 -14.60
CA TRP A 36 -4.76 0.29 -13.22
C TRP A 36 -5.32 -0.99 -12.65
N MET A 37 -4.84 -1.38 -11.47
CA MET A 37 -5.37 -2.54 -10.77
C MET A 37 -6.78 -2.24 -10.26
N THR A 38 -7.68 -3.20 -10.42
CA THR A 38 -8.99 -3.16 -9.74
C THR A 38 -8.82 -3.27 -8.22
N GLU A 39 -9.82 -2.83 -7.46
CA GLU A 39 -9.88 -2.99 -6.01
C GLU A 39 -9.65 -4.47 -5.60
N GLY A 40 -10.26 -5.41 -6.32
CA GLY A 40 -10.11 -6.85 -6.06
C GLY A 40 -8.70 -7.39 -6.33
N GLN A 41 -8.03 -6.89 -7.38
CA GLN A 41 -6.62 -7.21 -7.64
C GLN A 41 -5.71 -6.66 -6.54
N GLY A 42 -5.92 -5.41 -6.11
CA GLY A 42 -5.16 -4.83 -5.00
C GLY A 42 -5.39 -5.55 -3.67
N ALA A 43 -6.62 -5.99 -3.38
CA ALA A 43 -6.90 -6.77 -2.16
C ALA A 43 -6.26 -8.16 -2.19
N THR A 44 -6.11 -8.76 -3.38
CA THR A 44 -5.34 -9.98 -3.58
C THR A 44 -3.85 -9.72 -3.39
N LEU A 45 -3.31 -8.65 -3.97
CA LEU A 45 -1.91 -8.24 -3.80
C LEU A 45 -1.58 -8.01 -2.32
N ALA A 46 -2.47 -7.36 -1.58
CA ALA A 46 -2.32 -7.16 -0.14
C ALA A 46 -2.23 -8.48 0.64
N GLY A 47 -3.07 -9.45 0.27
CA GLY A 47 -3.00 -10.79 0.86
C GLY A 47 -1.67 -11.49 0.56
N ASN A 48 -1.17 -11.36 -0.68
CA ASN A 48 0.11 -11.92 -1.08
C ASN A 48 1.27 -11.28 -0.31
N TRP A 49 1.28 -9.95 -0.18
CA TRP A 49 2.28 -9.21 0.58
C TRP A 49 2.34 -9.67 2.05
N LEU A 50 1.18 -9.74 2.72
CA LEU A 50 1.08 -10.19 4.12
C LEU A 50 1.54 -11.65 4.31
N SER A 51 1.23 -12.51 3.33
CA SER A 51 1.56 -13.94 3.42
C SER A 51 3.06 -14.21 3.47
N ARG A 52 3.90 -13.32 2.91
CA ARG A 52 5.38 -13.40 2.97
C ARG A 52 5.90 -13.43 4.40
N SER A 53 5.20 -12.74 5.31
CA SER A 53 5.52 -12.67 6.75
C SER A 53 4.56 -13.49 7.62
N LYS A 54 3.80 -14.41 7.02
CA LYS A 54 2.77 -15.23 7.70
C LYS A 54 1.68 -14.40 8.41
N LEU A 55 1.48 -13.16 7.98
CA LEU A 55 0.41 -12.29 8.48
C LEU A 55 -0.85 -12.49 7.65
N GLN A 56 -2.00 -12.17 8.25
CA GLN A 56 -3.29 -12.25 7.59
C GLN A 56 -4.18 -11.08 8.00
N LEU A 57 -5.09 -10.73 7.10
CA LEU A 57 -6.05 -9.66 7.30
C LEU A 57 -7.37 -10.05 6.61
N ALA A 58 -8.51 -9.69 7.21
CA ALA A 58 -9.81 -9.99 6.62
C ALA A 58 -9.93 -9.36 5.22
N LEU A 59 -10.74 -9.96 4.33
CA LEU A 59 -10.92 -9.43 2.97
C LEU A 59 -11.45 -7.99 2.99
N SER A 60 -12.36 -7.67 3.90
CA SER A 60 -12.92 -6.32 4.07
C SER A 60 -11.83 -5.29 4.39
N GLU A 61 -10.89 -5.62 5.28
CA GLU A 61 -9.80 -4.72 5.62
C GLU A 61 -8.76 -4.62 4.49
N ARG A 62 -8.51 -5.72 3.75
CA ARG A 62 -7.63 -5.68 2.57
C ARG A 62 -8.21 -4.80 1.46
N ARG A 63 -9.53 -4.76 1.34
CA ARG A 63 -10.24 -3.86 0.42
C ARG A 63 -10.06 -2.39 0.80
N VAL A 64 -10.13 -2.06 2.09
CA VAL A 64 -9.83 -0.69 2.57
C VAL A 64 -8.42 -0.25 2.16
N LEU A 65 -7.40 -1.09 2.41
CA LEU A 65 -6.02 -0.77 2.03
C LEU A 65 -5.84 -0.71 0.49
N SER A 66 -6.54 -1.58 -0.23
CA SER A 66 -6.55 -1.59 -1.69
C SER A 66 -7.13 -0.30 -2.28
N ASP A 67 -8.20 0.22 -1.68
CA ASP A 67 -8.85 1.45 -2.10
C ASP A 67 -8.00 2.68 -1.77
N LEU A 68 -7.49 2.78 -0.54
CA LEU A 68 -6.62 3.90 -0.13
C LEU A 68 -5.34 3.99 -0.97
N SER A 69 -4.71 2.85 -1.27
CA SER A 69 -3.54 2.83 -2.16
C SER A 69 -3.87 3.20 -3.60
N ASP A 70 -5.08 2.90 -4.10
CA ASP A 70 -5.52 3.39 -5.41
C ASP A 70 -5.68 4.90 -5.40
N GLN A 71 -6.34 5.45 -4.38
CA GLN A 71 -6.53 6.89 -4.22
C GLN A 71 -5.19 7.64 -4.22
N LEU A 72 -4.21 7.18 -3.43
CA LEU A 72 -2.89 7.82 -3.38
C LEU A 72 -2.16 7.70 -4.74
N ALA A 73 -2.17 6.53 -5.37
CA ALA A 73 -1.54 6.33 -6.67
C ALA A 73 -2.15 7.23 -7.75
N ARG A 74 -3.46 7.46 -7.71
CA ARG A 74 -4.17 8.39 -8.61
C ARG A 74 -3.73 9.84 -8.39
N GLN A 75 -3.69 10.28 -7.14
CA GLN A 75 -3.26 11.64 -6.78
C GLN A 75 -1.83 11.94 -7.25
N LEU A 76 -0.92 10.98 -7.06
CA LEU A 76 0.45 11.08 -7.57
C LEU A 76 0.46 11.11 -9.10
N ALA A 77 -0.31 10.24 -9.76
CA ALA A 77 -0.38 10.21 -11.22
C ALA A 77 -0.95 11.49 -11.86
N GLU A 78 -1.80 12.24 -11.16
CA GLU A 78 -2.32 13.53 -11.60
C GLU A 78 -1.27 14.65 -11.58
N THR A 79 -0.25 14.52 -10.72
CA THR A 79 0.75 15.58 -10.48
C THR A 79 2.09 15.30 -11.14
N LEU A 80 2.40 14.03 -11.40
CA LEU A 80 3.69 13.60 -11.93
C LEU A 80 3.67 13.40 -13.44
N SER A 81 4.74 13.82 -14.11
CA SER A 81 5.03 13.39 -15.47
C SER A 81 5.29 11.88 -15.51
N ARG A 82 5.28 11.27 -16.71
CA ARG A 82 5.58 9.83 -16.85
C ARG A 82 6.97 9.46 -16.32
N GLU A 83 7.98 10.28 -16.62
CA GLU A 83 9.35 10.02 -16.17
C GLU A 83 9.48 10.16 -14.65
N ALA A 84 8.92 11.23 -14.08
CA ALA A 84 8.90 11.43 -12.63
C ALA A 84 8.11 10.33 -11.91
N GLY A 85 7.03 9.85 -12.52
CA GLY A 85 6.24 8.72 -12.04
C GLY A 85 6.99 7.40 -12.00
N LEU A 86 7.75 7.07 -13.05
CA LEU A 86 8.62 5.88 -13.08
C LEU A 86 9.72 5.97 -12.02
N TYR A 87 10.32 7.16 -11.86
CA TYR A 87 11.30 7.40 -10.80
C TYR A 87 10.67 7.21 -9.41
N ALA A 88 9.52 7.83 -9.16
CA ALA A 88 8.80 7.71 -7.89
C ALA A 88 8.43 6.25 -7.57
N SER A 89 7.88 5.51 -8.53
CA SER A 89 7.54 4.09 -8.30
C SER A 89 8.78 3.25 -7.99
N HIS A 90 9.90 3.49 -8.68
CA HIS A 90 11.15 2.78 -8.43
C HIS A 90 11.73 3.13 -7.05
N GLU A 91 11.76 4.41 -6.71
CA GLU A 91 12.24 4.90 -5.41
C GLU A 91 11.43 4.29 -4.25
N MET A 92 10.10 4.23 -4.39
CA MET A 92 9.25 3.58 -3.39
C MET A 92 9.49 2.08 -3.27
N MET A 93 9.74 1.39 -4.39
CA MET A 93 10.04 -0.04 -4.39
C MET A 93 11.37 -0.34 -3.69
N GLU A 94 12.42 0.44 -3.96
CA GLU A 94 13.71 0.30 -3.28
C GLU A 94 13.57 0.54 -1.78
N ALA A 95 12.74 1.50 -1.37
CA ALA A 95 12.45 1.81 0.03
C ALA A 95 11.65 0.72 0.78
N LEU A 96 11.24 -0.36 0.12
CA LEU A 96 10.73 -1.55 0.81
C LEU A 96 11.85 -2.33 1.50
N ASP A 97 13.12 -2.15 1.10
CA ASP A 97 14.27 -2.60 1.89
C ASP A 97 14.50 -1.61 3.06
N PRO A 98 14.43 -2.07 4.33
CA PRO A 98 14.63 -1.20 5.49
C PRO A 98 16.02 -0.55 5.57
N ASN A 99 17.01 -1.04 4.82
CA ASN A 99 18.35 -0.44 4.76
C ASN A 99 18.46 0.68 3.71
N TYR A 100 17.49 0.79 2.81
CA TYR A 100 17.43 1.89 1.85
C TYR A 100 16.84 3.13 2.51
N GLN A 101 17.38 4.31 2.19
CA GLN A 101 16.98 5.57 2.81
C GLN A 101 16.63 6.57 1.71
N SER A 102 15.38 7.03 1.73
CA SER A 102 14.87 8.00 0.77
C SER A 102 13.98 9.01 1.46
N ALA A 103 14.30 10.30 1.29
CA ALA A 103 13.46 11.38 1.80
C ALA A 103 12.06 11.35 1.15
N PHE A 104 12.01 11.06 -0.15
CA PHE A 104 10.75 10.91 -0.88
C PHE A 104 9.91 9.77 -0.29
N ALA A 105 10.51 8.62 -0.01
CA ALA A 105 9.79 7.51 0.59
C ALA A 105 9.26 7.84 1.99
N HIS A 106 10.00 8.61 2.80
CA HIS A 106 9.50 9.09 4.09
C HIS A 106 8.29 10.01 3.93
N ASP A 107 8.31 10.97 3.02
CA ASP A 107 7.15 11.84 2.74
C ASP A 107 5.93 11.01 2.31
N MET A 108 6.13 9.96 1.49
CA MET A 108 5.05 9.08 1.06
C MET A 108 4.54 8.16 2.18
N LEU A 109 5.39 7.74 3.11
CA LEU A 109 4.97 7.00 4.30
C LEU A 109 4.15 7.89 5.24
N ASP A 110 4.54 9.16 5.42
CA ASP A 110 3.78 10.13 6.20
C ASP A 110 2.40 10.39 5.56
N GLU A 111 2.33 10.43 4.23
CA GLU A 111 1.06 10.55 3.52
C GLU A 111 0.16 9.30 3.68
N CYS A 112 0.75 8.10 3.62
CA CYS A 112 0.02 6.87 3.93
C CYS A 112 -0.54 6.89 5.36
N GLU A 113 0.25 7.36 6.33
CA GLU A 113 -0.18 7.52 7.71
C GLU A 113 -1.38 8.47 7.82
N ARG A 114 -1.30 9.65 7.21
CA ARG A 114 -2.39 10.63 7.19
C ARG A 114 -3.68 10.02 6.65
N MET A 115 -3.62 9.37 5.49
CA MET A 115 -4.79 8.76 4.84
C MET A 115 -5.38 7.60 5.66
N LEU A 116 -4.54 6.77 6.30
CA LEU A 116 -5.02 5.70 7.19
C LEU A 116 -5.79 6.25 8.38
N ARG A 117 -5.27 7.31 9.02
CA ARG A 117 -5.95 7.97 10.14
C ARG A 117 -7.27 8.59 9.72
N GLU A 118 -7.32 9.25 8.55
CA GLU A 118 -8.56 9.81 7.99
C GLU A 118 -9.61 8.75 7.66
N ALA A 119 -9.17 7.56 7.26
CA ALA A 119 -10.04 6.40 7.05
C ALA A 119 -10.50 5.73 8.36
N GLY A 120 -10.11 6.25 9.52
CA GLY A 120 -10.47 5.70 10.83
C GLY A 120 -9.73 4.41 11.18
N VAL A 121 -8.58 4.13 10.53
CA VAL A 121 -7.70 3.04 10.95
C VAL A 121 -6.94 3.50 12.19
N GLU A 122 -7.31 2.94 13.33
CA GLU A 122 -6.71 3.28 14.63
C GLU A 122 -5.40 2.51 14.87
N GLU A 123 -4.55 3.07 15.75
CA GLU A 123 -3.46 2.32 16.36
C GLU A 123 -4.07 1.35 17.39
N ASP A 124 -3.90 0.04 17.18
CA ASP A 124 -4.23 -0.98 18.19
C ASP A 124 -3.31 -0.87 19.41
#